data_AF-A0A928E906-F1
#
_entry.id   AF-A0A928E906-F1
#
_cell.length_a   1.000
_cell.length_b   1.000
_cell.length_c   1.000
_cell.angle_alpha   90.00
_cell.angle_beta   90.00
_cell.angle_gamma   90.00
#
_symmetry.space_group_name_H-M   'P 1'
#
loop_
_entity.id
_entity.type
_entity.pdbx_description
1 polymer ?
#
loop_
_entity_poly.entity_id
_entity_poly.type
_entity_poly.pdbx_seq_one_letter_code
_entity_poly.pdbx_strand_id
1 'polypeptide(L)'
;MKALLVNSEYCTGCHSCEVSCKDHLQLPKGEFGIKVTEVGPFQFTASDHAGAWEWTYTPIVTQACDLCAERTEIGKMPLCVQHCQAWCMYYGEIEDLVKKIDGKTRWTLLAVAQ
;
A
#
# COMPACT_ATOMS: atom_id res chain seq x y z
N MET A 1 6.18 2.91 16.60
CA MET A 1 6.74 3.31 15.28
C MET A 1 5.59 3.34 14.29
N LYS A 2 5.50 4.36 13.43
CA LYS A 2 4.41 4.48 12.44
C LYS A 2 4.71 3.69 11.16
N ALA A 3 3.68 3.13 10.55
CA ALA A 3 3.79 2.38 9.29
C ALA A 3 2.51 2.50 8.45
N LEU A 4 2.55 1.95 7.24
CA LEU A 4 1.37 1.69 6.42
C LEU A 4 1.06 0.19 6.42
N LEU A 5 -0.23 -0.15 6.44
CA LEU A 5 -0.72 -1.51 6.26
C LEU A 5 -1.66 -1.54 5.06
N VAL A 6 -1.49 -2.53 4.19
CA VAL A 6 -2.31 -2.69 2.99
C VAL A 6 -2.87 -4.10 2.93
N ASN A 7 -4.17 -4.21 2.69
CA ASN A 7 -4.78 -5.47 2.30
C ASN A 7 -4.71 -5.62 0.78
N SER A 8 -3.79 -6.47 0.33
CA SER A 8 -3.52 -6.73 -1.09
C SER A 8 -4.67 -7.49 -1.76
N GLU A 9 -5.49 -8.21 -0.99
CA GLU A 9 -6.67 -8.92 -1.51
C GLU A 9 -7.71 -7.97 -2.10
N TYR A 10 -7.82 -6.77 -1.53
CA TYR A 10 -8.81 -5.78 -1.96
C TYR A 10 -8.21 -4.67 -2.82
N CYS A 11 -6.89 -4.68 -3.06
CA CYS A 11 -6.26 -3.65 -3.87
C CYS A 11 -6.67 -3.82 -5.34
N THR A 12 -7.35 -2.82 -5.90
CA THR A 12 -7.85 -2.85 -7.28
C THR A 12 -6.88 -2.30 -8.32
N GLY A 13 -5.68 -1.87 -7.89
CA GLY A 13 -4.70 -1.29 -8.81
C GLY A 13 -5.11 0.07 -9.42
N CYS A 14 -6.02 0.83 -8.81
CA CYS A 14 -6.52 2.09 -9.39
C CYS A 14 -5.49 3.25 -9.50
N HIS A 15 -4.26 3.08 -9.02
CA HIS A 15 -3.17 4.06 -9.00
C HIS A 15 -3.46 5.42 -8.31
N SER A 16 -4.60 5.58 -7.63
CA SER A 16 -4.96 6.83 -6.95
C SER A 16 -3.95 7.22 -5.84
N CYS A 17 -3.38 6.23 -5.16
CA CYS A 17 -2.31 6.45 -4.18
C CYS A 17 -1.03 7.01 -4.81
N GLU A 18 -0.70 6.62 -6.05
CA GLU A 18 0.48 7.15 -6.75
C GLU A 18 0.28 8.61 -7.12
N VAL A 19 -0.85 8.92 -7.74
CA VAL A 19 -1.15 10.27 -8.25
C VAL A 19 -1.22 11.26 -7.09
N SER A 20 -1.95 10.91 -6.03
CA SER A 20 -2.07 11.76 -4.85
C SER A 20 -0.73 11.95 -4.15
N CYS A 21 0.04 10.89 -3.93
CA CYS A 21 1.37 10.99 -3.29
C CYS A 21 2.33 11.85 -4.12
N LYS A 22 2.37 11.65 -5.44
CA LYS A 22 3.19 12.42 -6.37
C LYS A 22 2.84 13.91 -6.32
N ASP A 23 1.54 14.24 -6.32
CA ASP A 23 1.06 15.62 -6.22
C ASP A 23 1.44 16.24 -4.87
N HIS A 24 1.24 15.54 -3.75
CA HIS A 24 1.61 16.06 -2.43
C HIS A 24 3.10 16.36 -2.31
N LEU A 25 3.95 15.45 -2.78
CA LEU A 25 5.41 15.56 -2.72
C LEU A 25 5.99 16.38 -3.89
N GLN A 26 5.15 16.84 -4.82
CA GLN A 26 5.56 17.56 -6.04
C GLN A 26 6.66 16.84 -6.84
N LEU A 27 6.58 15.51 -6.91
CA LEU A 27 7.62 14.69 -7.56
C LEU A 27 7.56 14.80 -9.10
N PRO A 28 8.71 14.92 -9.78
CA PRO A 28 8.77 15.04 -11.23
C PRO A 28 8.34 13.74 -11.92
N LYS A 29 8.11 13.80 -13.24
CA LYS A 29 7.75 12.62 -14.05
C LYS A 29 8.79 11.50 -13.88
N GLY A 30 8.32 10.27 -13.67
CA GLY A 30 9.17 9.10 -13.45
C GLY A 30 9.46 8.79 -11.97
N GLU A 31 9.25 9.75 -11.08
CA GLU A 31 9.43 9.56 -9.63
C GLU A 31 8.11 9.31 -8.90
N PHE A 32 8.18 8.52 -7.83
CA PHE A 32 7.04 8.05 -7.04
C PHE A 32 7.42 7.96 -5.57
N GLY A 33 6.58 8.46 -4.65
CA GLY A 33 6.69 8.17 -3.22
C GLY A 33 6.06 6.81 -2.85
N ILE A 34 5.06 6.40 -3.62
CA ILE A 34 4.43 5.09 -3.56
C ILE A 34 4.10 4.62 -4.98
N LYS A 35 4.31 3.34 -5.28
CA LYS A 35 4.10 2.75 -6.60
C LYS A 35 3.29 1.47 -6.48
N VAL A 36 2.21 1.34 -7.25
CA VAL A 36 1.47 0.09 -7.39
C VAL A 36 2.28 -0.86 -8.27
N THR A 37 2.50 -2.05 -7.74
CA THR A 37 3.09 -3.18 -8.46
C THR A 37 2.00 -4.19 -8.77
N GLU A 38 2.10 -4.81 -9.93
CA GLU A 38 1.18 -5.84 -10.42
C GLU A 38 1.92 -7.18 -10.43
N VAL A 39 1.28 -8.20 -9.89
CA VAL A 39 1.76 -9.60 -9.89
C VAL A 39 0.70 -10.44 -10.58
N GLY A 40 1.05 -11.03 -11.73
CA GLY A 40 0.12 -11.79 -12.56
C GLY A 40 -0.27 -11.06 -13.86
N PRO A 41 -1.21 -11.62 -14.65
CA PRO A 41 -1.89 -12.88 -14.38
C PRO A 41 -1.00 -14.11 -14.67
N PHE A 42 -0.97 -15.07 -13.75
CA PHE A 42 -0.41 -16.41 -14.02
C PHE A 42 -1.17 -17.47 -13.22
N GLN A 43 -1.14 -18.72 -13.70
CA GLN A 43 -1.73 -19.86 -13.00
C GLN A 43 -0.63 -20.70 -12.36
N PHE A 44 -0.82 -21.11 -11.12
CA PHE A 44 0.12 -22.00 -10.45
C PHE A 44 0.05 -23.42 -11.00
N THR A 45 1.21 -24.01 -11.28
CA THR A 45 1.34 -25.40 -11.77
C THR A 45 2.12 -26.31 -10.83
N ALA A 46 2.91 -25.75 -9.90
CA ALA A 46 3.87 -26.49 -9.07
C ALA A 46 3.87 -26.02 -7.60
N SER A 47 2.69 -25.82 -7.00
CA SER A 47 2.50 -25.50 -5.59
C SER A 47 1.28 -26.23 -5.03
N ASP A 48 1.07 -26.18 -3.71
CA ASP A 48 -0.17 -26.64 -3.07
C ASP A 48 -1.42 -25.89 -3.55
N HIS A 49 -1.23 -24.82 -4.34
CA HIS A 49 -2.26 -24.02 -4.98
C HIS A 49 -2.37 -24.27 -6.50
N ALA A 50 -1.93 -25.44 -7.00
CA ALA A 50 -2.02 -25.78 -8.42
C ALA A 50 -3.45 -25.58 -8.96
N GLY A 51 -3.57 -24.88 -10.09
CA GLY A 51 -4.84 -24.49 -10.71
C GLY A 51 -5.39 -23.13 -10.27
N ALA A 52 -4.90 -22.56 -9.16
CA ALA A 52 -5.27 -21.20 -8.76
C ALA A 52 -4.62 -20.14 -9.67
N TRP A 53 -5.34 -19.05 -9.90
CA TRP A 53 -4.86 -17.88 -10.61
C TRP A 53 -4.37 -16.82 -9.64
N GLU A 54 -3.21 -16.26 -9.93
CA GLU A 54 -2.69 -15.08 -9.24
C GLU A 54 -2.90 -13.87 -10.14
N TRP A 55 -3.57 -12.87 -9.58
CA TRP A 55 -3.62 -11.52 -10.14
C TRP A 55 -3.86 -10.54 -9.01
N THR A 56 -2.80 -9.89 -8.56
CA THR A 56 -2.81 -9.06 -7.36
C THR A 56 -2.07 -7.76 -7.61
N TYR A 57 -2.60 -6.69 -7.05
CA TYR A 57 -1.93 -5.39 -6.99
C TYR A 57 -1.46 -5.13 -5.57
N THR A 58 -0.27 -4.56 -5.40
CA THR A 58 0.20 -4.11 -4.08
C THR A 58 1.05 -2.86 -4.23
N PRO A 59 0.71 -1.77 -3.51
CA PRO A 59 1.55 -0.59 -3.49
C PRO A 59 2.80 -0.82 -2.64
N ILE A 60 3.96 -0.38 -3.15
CA ILE A 60 5.24 -0.34 -2.45
C ILE A 60 5.65 1.11 -2.22
N VAL A 61 6.17 1.41 -1.04
CA VAL A 61 6.73 2.74 -0.70
C VAL A 61 8.16 2.85 -1.20
N THR A 62 8.57 4.04 -1.60
CA THR A 62 9.94 4.34 -2.01
C THR A 62 10.67 5.16 -0.95
N GLN A 63 11.94 5.48 -1.19
CA GLN A 63 12.74 6.36 -0.33
C GLN A 63 12.20 7.81 -0.28
N ALA A 64 11.32 8.20 -1.20
CA ALA A 64 10.68 9.53 -1.17
C ALA A 64 9.46 9.56 -0.24
N CYS A 65 9.01 8.43 0.31
CA CYS A 65 7.91 8.39 1.25
C CYS A 65 8.35 8.96 2.60
N ASP A 66 7.61 9.95 3.10
CA ASP A 66 7.80 10.61 4.39
C ASP A 66 6.64 10.31 5.37
N LEU A 67 5.81 9.31 5.04
CA LEU A 67 4.54 9.02 5.72
C LEU A 67 3.57 10.22 5.79
N CYS A 68 3.71 11.20 4.89
CA CYS A 68 2.99 12.47 4.90
C CYS A 68 3.13 13.19 6.26
N ALA A 69 4.37 13.34 6.75
CA ALA A 69 4.68 13.82 8.10
C ALA A 69 3.85 15.07 8.48
N GLU A 70 3.94 16.13 7.67
CA GLU A 70 3.22 17.40 7.89
C GLU A 70 1.70 17.22 8.04
N ARG A 71 1.11 16.29 7.27
CA ARG A 71 -0.33 16.03 7.31
C ARG A 71 -0.73 15.25 8.56
N THR A 72 0.08 14.27 8.92
CA THR A 72 -0.18 13.41 10.08
C THR A 72 -0.01 14.17 11.39
N GLU A 73 0.89 15.16 11.45
CA GLU A 73 1.06 16.07 12.59
C GLU A 73 -0.21 16.88 12.91
N ILE A 74 -0.96 17.28 11.88
CA ILE A 74 -2.23 18.00 12.04
C ILE A 74 -3.46 17.07 12.11
N GLY A 75 -3.25 15.77 12.35
CA GLY A 75 -4.31 14.78 12.53
C GLY A 75 -5.02 14.35 11.23
N LYS A 76 -4.48 14.69 10.05
CA LYS A 76 -5.00 14.19 8.77
C LYS A 76 -4.41 12.83 8.41
N MET A 77 -5.11 12.09 7.57
CA MET A 77 -4.59 10.85 6.99
C MET A 77 -3.50 11.14 5.93
N PRO A 78 -2.53 10.23 5.77
CA PRO A 78 -1.65 10.20 4.61
C PRO A 78 -2.45 10.13 3.31
N LEU A 79 -1.90 10.68 2.22
CA LEU A 79 -2.65 10.76 0.97
C LEU A 79 -2.99 9.41 0.35
N CYS A 80 -2.08 8.44 0.44
CA CYS A 80 -2.32 7.08 -0.04
C CYS A 80 -3.48 6.40 0.70
N VAL A 81 -3.62 6.65 2.01
CA VAL A 81 -4.72 6.14 2.83
C VAL A 81 -6.03 6.88 2.50
N GLN A 82 -6.00 8.22 2.48
CA GLN A 82 -7.19 9.03 2.21
C GLN A 82 -7.79 8.76 0.82
N HIS A 83 -6.97 8.50 -0.19
CA HIS A 83 -7.41 8.31 -1.57
C HIS A 83 -7.53 6.85 -1.99
N CYS A 84 -7.35 5.90 -1.07
CA CYS A 84 -7.56 4.48 -1.38
C CYS A 84 -9.03 4.23 -1.73
N GLN A 85 -9.33 4.05 -3.02
CA GLN A 85 -10.71 3.82 -3.48
C GLN A 85 -11.31 2.52 -2.96
N ALA A 86 -10.47 1.52 -2.69
CA ALA A 86 -10.88 0.23 -2.12
C ALA A 86 -10.92 0.23 -0.58
N TRP A 87 -10.52 1.32 0.08
CA TRP A 87 -10.47 1.42 1.55
C TRP A 87 -9.66 0.28 2.22
N CYS A 88 -8.59 -0.17 1.55
CA CYS A 88 -7.76 -1.29 1.98
C CYS A 88 -6.41 -0.86 2.59
N MET A 89 -6.16 0.44 2.72
CA MET A 89 -4.92 1.00 3.28
C MET A 89 -5.16 1.63 4.66
N TYR A 90 -4.19 1.49 5.55
CA TYR A 90 -4.24 1.98 6.93
C TYR A 90 -2.90 2.61 7.31
N TYR A 91 -2.95 3.58 8.22
CA TYR A 91 -1.78 4.24 8.82
C TYR A 91 -1.94 4.25 10.33
N GLY A 92 -0.85 3.99 11.06
CA GLY A 92 -0.90 3.97 12.52
C GLY A 92 0.37 3.42 13.15
N GLU A 93 0.33 3.22 14.47
CA GLU A 93 1.37 2.46 15.17
C GLU A 93 1.37 1.01 14.68
N ILE A 94 2.56 0.45 14.46
CA ILE A 94 2.72 -0.92 13.98
C ILE A 94 1.94 -1.91 14.85
N GLU A 95 2.01 -1.74 16.18
CA GLU A 95 1.36 -2.61 17.16
C GLU A 95 -0.17 -2.62 17.01
N ASP A 96 -0.76 -1.52 16.54
CA ASP A 96 -2.19 -1.43 16.27
C ASP A 96 -2.55 -1.92 14.87
N LEU A 97 -1.68 -1.69 13.89
CA LEU A 97 -1.86 -2.17 12.52
C LEU A 97 -1.86 -3.70 12.47
N VAL A 98 -0.93 -4.37 13.13
CA VAL A 98 -0.83 -5.84 13.09
C VAL A 98 -2.07 -6.53 13.66
N LYS A 99 -2.82 -5.89 14.57
CA LYS A 99 -4.08 -6.41 15.11
C LYS A 99 -5.18 -6.52 14.05
N LYS A 100 -5.05 -5.82 12.91
CA LYS A 100 -6.02 -5.88 11.80
C LYS A 100 -5.80 -7.10 10.90
N ILE A 101 -4.65 -7.75 10.97
CA ILE A 101 -4.34 -8.91 10.15
C ILE A 101 -5.20 -10.07 10.63
N ASP A 102 -6.09 -10.53 9.75
CA ASP A 102 -7.13 -11.51 10.07
C ASP A 102 -6.72 -12.97 9.79
N GLY A 103 -5.57 -13.18 9.14
CA GLY A 103 -5.09 -14.48 8.69
C GLY A 103 -5.92 -15.11 7.57
N LYS A 104 -6.86 -14.36 6.96
CA LYS A 104 -7.76 -14.83 5.91
C LYS A 104 -7.43 -14.20 4.56
N THR A 105 -7.02 -12.93 4.57
CA THR A 105 -6.60 -12.20 3.36
C THR A 105 -5.10 -11.93 3.37
N ARG A 106 -4.57 -11.48 2.23
CA ARG A 106 -3.14 -11.17 2.07
C ARG A 106 -2.87 -9.72 2.47
N TRP A 107 -1.94 -9.52 3.40
CA TRP A 107 -1.61 -8.22 3.96
C TRP A 107 -0.12 -7.89 3.76
N THR A 108 0.18 -6.62 3.53
CA THR A 108 1.55 -6.10 3.46
C THR A 108 1.72 -4.97 4.48
N LEU A 109 2.67 -5.13 5.41
CA LEU A 109 3.09 -4.07 6.33
C LEU A 109 4.32 -3.38 5.75
N LEU A 110 4.24 -2.06 5.56
CA LEU A 110 5.27 -1.23 4.97
C LEU A 110 5.83 -0.30 6.06
N ALA A 111 7.00 -0.65 6.59
CA ALA A 111 7.80 0.22 7.41
C ALA A 111 8.60 1.18 6.52
N VAL A 112 8.67 2.45 6.92
CA VAL A 112 9.42 3.50 6.21
C VAL A 112 10.57 3.95 7.10
N ALA A 113 11.77 4.05 6.54
CA ALA A 113 12.91 4.60 7.25
C ALA A 113 12.66 6.09 7.49
N GLN A 114 12.73 6.52 8.76
CA GLN A 114 12.57 7.91 9.19
C GLN A 114 13.92 8.54 9.50
#